data_AF-A0A5R2N5W1-F1
#
_entry.id   AF-A0A5R2N5W1-F1
#
_cell.length_a   1.000
_cell.length_b   1.000
_cell.length_c   1.000
_cell.angle_alpha   90.00
_cell.angle_beta   90.00
_cell.angle_gamma   90.00
#
_symmetry.space_group_name_H-M   'P 1'
#
loop_
_entity.id
_entity.type
_entity.pdbx_description
1 polymer ?
#
loop_
_entity_poly.entity_id
_entity_poly.type
_entity_poly.pdbx_seq_one_letter_code
_entity_poly.pdbx_strand_id
1 'polypeptide(L)'
;FMERLTRQAPANVAFVIGSRNLPDLQLGKLRVLGDVFEIGPDDLRFASSEAEAFFNDKLGLSIGSGTVETLCSRTEGWAAGLQLASLSLSAAHAPETVIGNFTGANRNVADFLMGEVFLELPPALAKFLLYSSIFERFSAEACRAVIRAADAEAAITEIETHNPFRVPRDGERRPCRPPPLFKDFP
;
A
#
# COMPACT_ATOMS: atom_id res chain seq x y z
N PHE A 1 -8.92 -11.51 22.05
CA PHE A 1 -9.15 -10.35 22.96
C PHE A 1 -10.11 -9.35 22.34
N MET A 2 -9.81 -8.78 21.16
CA MET A 2 -10.70 -7.81 20.51
C MET A 2 -12.12 -8.34 20.24
N GLU A 3 -12.27 -9.58 19.80
CA GLU A 3 -13.61 -10.19 19.58
C GLU A 3 -14.49 -10.20 20.84
N ARG A 4 -13.88 -10.39 22.02
CA ARG A 4 -14.62 -10.36 23.29
C ARG A 4 -15.06 -8.95 23.63
N LEU A 5 -14.22 -7.95 23.37
CA LEU A 5 -14.56 -6.54 23.60
C LEU A 5 -15.71 -6.09 22.71
N THR A 6 -15.66 -6.41 21.41
CA THR A 6 -16.73 -6.03 20.48
C THR A 6 -18.05 -6.73 20.82
N ARG A 7 -18.01 -7.99 21.24
CA ARG A 7 -19.22 -8.76 21.61
C ARG A 7 -19.84 -8.35 22.95
N GLN A 8 -19.04 -7.87 23.89
CA GLN A 8 -19.50 -7.52 25.25
C GLN A 8 -19.74 -6.02 25.44
N ALA A 9 -19.45 -5.21 24.42
CA ALA A 9 -19.66 -3.78 24.50
C ALA A 9 -21.16 -3.45 24.57
N PRO A 10 -21.54 -2.42 25.35
CA PRO A 10 -22.91 -1.92 25.35
C PRO A 10 -23.25 -1.26 24.00
N ALA A 11 -24.54 -1.22 23.67
CA ALA A 11 -25.05 -0.78 22.36
C ALA A 11 -24.73 0.68 21.97
N ASN A 12 -24.25 1.49 22.92
CA ASN A 12 -23.83 2.87 22.72
C ASN A 12 -22.33 3.02 22.42
N VAL A 13 -21.61 1.93 22.20
CA VAL A 13 -20.18 1.94 21.87
C VAL A 13 -19.97 1.48 20.44
N ALA A 14 -19.31 2.31 19.64
CA ALA A 14 -18.82 1.97 18.32
C ALA A 14 -17.30 1.76 18.36
N PHE A 15 -16.81 0.76 17.62
CA PHE A 15 -15.38 0.49 17.50
C PHE A 15 -14.88 0.95 16.13
N VAL A 16 -13.81 1.73 16.13
CA VAL A 16 -13.04 2.05 14.93
C VAL A 16 -11.71 1.32 15.04
N ILE A 17 -11.45 0.38 14.13
CA ILE A 17 -10.29 -0.50 14.17
C ILE A 17 -9.47 -0.28 12.89
N GLY A 18 -8.26 0.26 13.04
CA GLY A 18 -7.25 0.27 11.99
C GLY A 18 -6.33 -0.94 12.17
N SER A 19 -6.17 -1.75 11.13
CA SER A 19 -5.26 -2.89 11.16
C SER A 19 -4.65 -3.11 9.79
N ARG A 20 -3.38 -3.56 9.77
CA ARG A 20 -2.72 -4.02 8.53
C ARG A 20 -3.16 -5.43 8.15
N ASN A 21 -3.47 -6.27 9.13
CA ASN A 21 -3.94 -7.64 8.90
C ASN A 21 -5.41 -7.75 9.32
N LEU A 22 -6.21 -8.54 8.60
CA LEU A 22 -7.61 -8.77 8.94
C LEU A 22 -7.72 -9.31 10.39
N PRO A 23 -8.35 -8.57 11.31
CA PRO A 23 -8.46 -9.01 12.69
C PRO A 23 -9.46 -10.16 12.79
N ASP A 24 -9.18 -11.12 13.67
CA ASP A 24 -10.08 -12.25 13.93
C ASP A 24 -11.31 -11.79 14.74
N LEU A 25 -12.28 -11.21 14.03
CA LEU A 25 -13.52 -10.65 14.57
C LEU A 25 -14.76 -11.34 13.98
N GLN A 26 -14.59 -12.50 13.35
CA GLN A 26 -15.66 -13.18 12.61
C GLN A 26 -16.40 -12.23 11.66
N LEU A 27 -15.64 -11.43 10.88
CA LEU A 27 -16.18 -10.35 10.03
C LEU A 27 -17.32 -10.83 9.12
N GLY A 28 -17.29 -12.09 8.65
CA GLY A 28 -18.38 -12.68 7.87
C GLY A 28 -19.74 -12.65 8.59
N LYS A 29 -19.76 -12.88 9.91
CA LYS A 29 -20.98 -12.78 10.72
C LYS A 29 -21.46 -11.34 10.85
N LEU A 30 -20.53 -10.40 11.10
CA LEU A 30 -20.87 -8.98 11.23
C LEU A 30 -21.40 -8.39 9.92
N ARG A 31 -20.85 -8.82 8.78
CA ARG A 31 -21.35 -8.46 7.43
C ARG A 31 -22.80 -8.88 7.22
N VAL A 32 -23.17 -10.12 7.59
CA VAL A 32 -24.55 -10.62 7.46
C VAL A 32 -25.51 -9.84 8.34
N LEU A 33 -25.06 -9.39 9.50
CA LEU A 33 -25.87 -8.60 10.44
C LEU A 33 -25.96 -7.10 10.06
N GLY A 34 -25.10 -6.63 9.15
CA GLY A 34 -24.99 -5.20 8.83
C GLY A 34 -24.26 -4.38 9.89
N ASP A 35 -23.57 -5.03 10.83
CA ASP A 35 -22.91 -4.41 11.99
C ASP A 35 -21.43 -4.07 11.72
N VAL A 36 -21.03 -4.00 10.45
CA VAL A 36 -19.66 -3.64 10.05
C VAL A 36 -19.67 -2.74 8.83
N PHE A 37 -18.82 -1.72 8.88
CA PHE A 37 -18.45 -0.90 7.74
C PHE A 37 -16.96 -1.07 7.50
N GLU A 38 -16.57 -1.44 6.29
CA GLU A 38 -15.19 -1.72 5.93
C GLU A 38 -14.69 -0.64 4.98
N ILE A 39 -13.51 -0.11 5.28
CA ILE A 39 -12.78 0.83 4.44
C ILE A 39 -11.54 0.08 3.97
N GLY A 40 -11.48 -0.20 2.67
CA GLY A 40 -10.38 -0.91 2.05
C GLY A 40 -9.25 0.03 1.62
N PRO A 41 -8.12 -0.53 1.15
CA PRO A 41 -7.03 0.27 0.60
C PRO A 41 -7.44 1.11 -0.61
N ASP A 42 -8.39 0.64 -1.42
CA ASP A 42 -8.94 1.39 -2.56
C ASP A 42 -9.70 2.65 -2.12
N ASP A 43 -10.43 2.57 -1.00
CA ASP A 43 -11.16 3.71 -0.42
C ASP A 43 -10.23 4.74 0.23
N LEU A 44 -9.01 4.31 0.60
CA LEU A 44 -7.97 5.17 1.18
C LEU A 44 -7.00 5.73 0.14
N ARG A 45 -7.14 5.36 -1.15
CA ARG A 45 -6.33 5.95 -2.22
C ARG A 45 -6.77 7.38 -2.45
N PHE A 46 -5.80 8.27 -2.40
CA PHE A 46 -6.01 9.67 -2.73
C PHE A 46 -6.38 9.80 -4.20
N ALA A 47 -7.49 10.47 -4.47
CA ALA A 47 -7.75 11.06 -5.77
C ALA A 47 -6.80 12.24 -6.02
N SER A 48 -6.58 12.61 -7.28
CA SER A 48 -5.71 13.75 -7.63
C SER A 48 -6.11 15.05 -6.92
N SER A 49 -7.41 15.30 -6.74
CA SER A 49 -7.91 16.46 -6.00
C SER A 49 -7.58 16.41 -4.50
N GLU A 50 -7.59 15.23 -3.90
CA GLU A 50 -7.22 15.04 -2.50
C GLU A 50 -5.71 15.18 -2.32
N ALA A 51 -4.93 14.68 -3.28
CA ALA A 51 -3.49 14.88 -3.32
C ALA A 51 -3.13 16.36 -3.46
N GLU A 52 -3.88 17.12 -4.28
CA GLU A 52 -3.70 18.56 -4.43
C GLU A 52 -3.97 19.30 -3.13
N ALA A 53 -5.12 19.04 -2.48
CA ALA A 53 -5.44 19.60 -1.18
C ALA A 53 -4.40 19.21 -0.11
N PHE A 54 -3.89 17.99 -0.15
CA PHE A 54 -2.84 17.54 0.75
C PHE A 54 -1.54 18.32 0.58
N PHE A 55 -1.03 18.45 -0.66
CA PHE A 55 0.23 19.15 -0.89
C PHE A 55 0.10 20.68 -0.71
N ASN A 56 -0.99 21.27 -1.16
CA ASN A 56 -1.14 22.72 -1.22
C ASN A 56 -1.84 23.29 0.02
N ASP A 57 -2.96 22.71 0.45
CA ASP A 57 -3.73 23.27 1.56
C ASP A 57 -3.20 22.82 2.92
N LYS A 58 -2.76 21.55 3.04
CA LYS A 58 -2.23 21.02 4.31
C LYS A 58 -0.75 21.30 4.51
N LEU A 59 0.05 21.14 3.46
CA LEU A 59 1.51 21.26 3.54
C LEU A 59 2.06 22.59 3.02
N GLY A 60 1.24 23.41 2.35
CA GLY A 60 1.65 24.74 1.88
C GLY A 60 2.69 24.73 0.76
N LEU A 61 2.89 23.60 0.06
CA LEU A 61 3.97 23.45 -0.91
C LEU A 61 3.74 24.22 -2.21
N SER A 62 2.49 24.62 -2.49
CA SER A 62 2.10 25.44 -3.64
C SER A 62 2.61 24.87 -4.98
N ILE A 63 2.52 23.56 -5.16
CA ILE A 63 2.93 22.86 -6.37
C ILE A 63 1.82 22.86 -7.42
N GLY A 64 2.20 22.94 -8.70
CA GLY A 64 1.25 22.95 -9.82
C GLY A 64 0.50 21.62 -9.98
N SER A 65 -0.71 21.67 -10.53
CA SER A 65 -1.59 20.51 -10.70
C SER A 65 -0.97 19.37 -11.52
N GLY A 66 -0.21 19.67 -12.59
CA GLY A 66 0.50 18.65 -13.37
C GLY A 66 1.56 17.89 -12.56
N THR A 67 2.18 18.55 -11.59
CA THR A 67 3.09 17.91 -10.64
C THR A 67 2.33 16.98 -9.70
N VAL A 68 1.21 17.46 -9.15
CA VAL A 68 0.35 16.66 -8.26
C VAL A 68 -0.10 15.40 -8.97
N GLU A 69 -0.56 15.52 -10.22
CA GLU A 69 -1.01 14.39 -11.04
C GLU A 69 0.12 13.40 -11.29
N THR A 70 1.34 13.87 -11.58
CA THR A 70 2.51 13.01 -11.76
C THR A 70 2.83 12.24 -10.48
N LEU A 71 2.86 12.90 -9.32
CA LEU A 71 3.14 12.26 -8.03
C LEU A 71 2.03 11.29 -7.63
N CYS A 72 0.77 11.67 -7.84
CA CYS A 72 -0.39 10.83 -7.58
C CYS A 72 -0.39 9.58 -8.47
N SER A 73 -0.03 9.72 -9.74
CA SER A 73 0.11 8.59 -10.68
C SER A 73 1.25 7.64 -10.29
N ARG A 74 2.42 8.18 -9.93
CA ARG A 74 3.58 7.36 -9.53
C ARG A 74 3.37 6.63 -8.19
N THR A 75 2.61 7.23 -7.29
CA THR A 75 2.26 6.65 -5.99
C THR A 75 0.95 5.85 -6.04
N GLU A 76 0.20 5.92 -7.14
CA GLU A 76 -1.15 5.37 -7.28
C GLU A 76 -2.10 5.82 -6.17
N GLY A 77 -1.97 7.08 -5.75
CA GLY A 77 -2.75 7.65 -4.65
C GLY A 77 -2.37 7.11 -3.27
N TRP A 78 -1.26 6.38 -3.14
CA TRP A 78 -0.83 5.85 -1.85
C TRP A 78 -0.40 6.97 -0.91
N ALA A 79 -1.16 7.18 0.16
CA ALA A 79 -0.95 8.27 1.12
C ALA A 79 0.48 8.33 1.69
N ALA A 80 1.07 7.18 2.04
CA ALA A 80 2.46 7.16 2.52
C ALA A 80 3.45 7.53 1.40
N GLY A 81 3.21 7.08 0.17
CA GLY A 81 4.00 7.50 -1.00
C GLY A 81 3.94 9.02 -1.23
N LEU A 82 2.75 9.62 -1.11
CA LEU A 82 2.55 11.07 -1.22
C LEU A 82 3.24 11.83 -0.08
N GLN A 83 3.20 11.32 1.14
CA GLN A 83 3.94 11.89 2.28
C GLN A 83 5.46 11.79 2.08
N LEU A 84 5.97 10.69 1.53
CA LEU A 84 7.40 10.55 1.21
C LEU A 84 7.82 11.49 0.08
N ALA A 85 6.93 11.74 -0.88
CA ALA A 85 7.10 12.76 -1.91
C ALA A 85 7.16 14.15 -1.29
N SER A 86 6.27 14.48 -0.35
CA SER A 86 6.27 15.79 0.29
C SER A 86 7.56 16.04 1.08
N LEU A 87 8.06 15.04 1.82
CA LEU A 87 9.33 15.15 2.54
C LEU A 87 10.51 15.43 1.59
N SER A 88 10.50 14.79 0.42
CA SER A 88 11.51 15.01 -0.61
C SER A 88 11.41 16.42 -1.23
N LEU A 89 10.19 16.91 -1.47
CA LEU A 89 9.93 18.24 -2.01
C LEU A 89 10.34 19.35 -1.03
N SER A 90 10.02 19.21 0.25
CA SER A 90 10.37 20.20 1.28
C SER A 90 11.88 20.32 1.50
N ALA A 91 12.65 19.25 1.27
CA ALA A 91 14.11 19.27 1.39
C ALA A 91 14.83 19.80 0.13
N ALA A 92 14.12 19.98 -0.99
CA ALA A 92 14.72 20.28 -2.27
C ALA A 92 14.82 21.77 -2.55
N HIS A 93 15.97 22.20 -3.08
CA HIS A 93 16.13 23.56 -3.62
C HIS A 93 15.51 23.71 -5.02
N ALA A 94 15.24 22.59 -5.71
CA ALA A 94 14.61 22.53 -7.03
C ALA A 94 13.52 21.42 -7.02
N PRO A 95 12.24 21.77 -6.80
CA PRO A 95 11.15 20.79 -6.71
C PRO A 95 10.96 19.96 -7.98
N GLU A 96 11.12 20.59 -9.15
CA GLU A 96 10.91 19.98 -10.48
C GLU A 96 11.86 18.80 -10.75
N THR A 97 13.11 18.86 -10.29
CA THR A 97 14.06 17.76 -10.44
C THR A 97 13.76 16.60 -9.52
N VAL A 98 13.19 16.85 -8.34
CA VAL A 98 12.73 15.81 -7.42
C VAL A 98 11.53 15.07 -7.99
N ILE A 99 10.61 15.76 -8.66
CA ILE A 99 9.41 15.15 -9.25
C ILE A 99 9.79 14.24 -10.42
N GLY A 100 10.71 14.68 -11.28
CA GLY A 100 11.24 13.85 -12.37
C GLY A 100 11.89 12.56 -11.86
N ASN A 101 12.59 12.63 -10.73
CA ASN A 101 13.36 11.54 -10.15
C ASN A 101 12.65 10.79 -9.01
N PHE A 102 11.39 11.13 -8.68
CA PHE A 102 10.66 10.48 -7.61
C PHE A 102 10.30 9.05 -8.02
N THR A 103 11.13 8.11 -7.60
CA THR A 103 11.12 6.69 -7.90
C THR A 103 11.37 5.92 -6.60
N GLY A 104 11.28 4.59 -6.64
CA GLY A 104 11.69 3.72 -5.53
C GLY A 104 13.11 3.98 -5.00
N ALA A 105 14.00 4.52 -5.84
CA ALA A 105 15.38 4.85 -5.49
C ALA A 105 15.54 6.15 -4.71
N ASN A 106 14.45 6.93 -4.53
CA ASN A 106 14.50 8.09 -3.65
C ASN A 106 14.81 7.64 -2.22
N ARG A 107 15.80 8.28 -1.57
CA ARG A 107 16.27 7.89 -0.24
C ARG A 107 15.14 7.74 0.78
N ASN A 108 14.20 8.67 0.84
CA ASN A 108 13.09 8.60 1.80
C ASN A 108 12.18 7.40 1.50
N VAL A 109 11.96 7.10 0.23
CA VAL A 109 11.18 5.93 -0.21
C VAL A 109 11.92 4.63 0.12
N ALA A 110 13.22 4.56 -0.16
CA ALA A 110 14.04 3.39 0.15
C ALA A 110 14.12 3.13 1.66
N ASP A 111 14.38 4.16 2.47
CA ASP A 111 14.45 4.04 3.93
C ASP A 111 13.11 3.55 4.51
N PHE A 112 11.98 4.05 4.01
CA PHE A 112 10.65 3.59 4.40
C PHE A 112 10.40 2.14 3.97
N LEU A 113 10.64 1.80 2.71
CA LEU A 113 10.41 0.44 2.20
C LEU A 113 11.26 -0.58 2.94
N MET A 114 12.51 -0.25 3.26
CA MET A 114 13.38 -1.11 4.05
C MET A 114 12.82 -1.29 5.46
N GLY A 115 12.53 -0.19 6.16
CA GLY A 115 12.11 -0.19 7.56
C GLY A 115 10.74 -0.83 7.81
N GLU A 116 9.75 -0.42 7.04
CA GLU A 116 8.34 -0.72 7.30
C GLU A 116 7.79 -1.89 6.49
N VAL A 117 8.49 -2.30 5.42
CA VAL A 117 8.02 -3.39 4.55
C VAL A 117 8.97 -4.57 4.57
N PHE A 118 10.24 -4.36 4.23
CA PHE A 118 11.17 -5.49 4.07
C PHE A 118 11.64 -6.08 5.40
N LEU A 119 11.86 -5.26 6.44
CA LEU A 119 12.25 -5.76 7.76
C LEU A 119 11.10 -6.45 8.52
N GLU A 120 9.85 -6.16 8.19
CA GLU A 120 8.69 -6.85 8.77
C GLU A 120 8.39 -8.20 8.10
N LEU A 121 8.98 -8.45 6.92
CA LEU A 121 8.76 -9.69 6.16
C LEU A 121 9.84 -10.74 6.48
N PRO A 122 9.46 -12.03 6.55
CA PRO A 122 10.43 -13.11 6.50
C PRO A 122 11.39 -12.97 5.31
N PRO A 123 12.70 -13.25 5.45
CA PRO A 123 13.70 -13.02 4.39
C PRO A 123 13.36 -13.66 3.04
N ALA A 124 12.71 -14.83 3.06
CA ALA A 124 12.27 -15.52 1.85
C ALA A 124 11.16 -14.75 1.10
N LEU A 125 10.21 -14.15 1.83
CA LEU A 125 9.14 -13.34 1.25
C LEU A 125 9.65 -11.99 0.78
N ALA A 126 10.55 -11.35 1.53
CA ALA A 126 11.23 -10.12 1.10
C ALA A 126 11.92 -10.32 -0.26
N LYS A 127 12.69 -11.42 -0.39
CA LYS A 127 13.36 -11.80 -1.64
C LYS A 127 12.38 -12.10 -2.78
N PHE A 128 11.27 -12.79 -2.50
CA PHE A 128 10.23 -13.05 -3.47
C PHE A 128 9.55 -11.76 -3.94
N LEU A 129 9.20 -10.87 -3.02
CA LEU A 129 8.56 -9.58 -3.31
C LEU A 129 9.47 -8.73 -4.20
N LEU A 130 10.76 -8.66 -3.89
CA LEU A 130 11.75 -7.95 -4.68
C LEU A 130 11.87 -8.53 -6.10
N TYR A 131 12.03 -9.84 -6.27
CA TYR A 131 12.12 -10.42 -7.61
C TYR A 131 10.82 -10.34 -8.41
N SER A 132 9.67 -10.33 -7.73
CA SER A 132 8.38 -10.17 -8.38
C SER A 132 8.11 -8.73 -8.83
N SER A 133 8.89 -7.73 -8.38
CA SER A 133 8.68 -6.32 -8.73
C SER A 133 8.94 -6.04 -10.22
N ILE A 134 9.69 -6.91 -10.91
CA ILE A 134 9.90 -6.82 -12.37
C ILE A 134 8.58 -6.87 -13.15
N PHE A 135 7.54 -7.49 -12.58
CA PHE A 135 6.24 -7.59 -13.20
C PHE A 135 5.38 -6.38 -12.89
N GLU A 136 4.70 -5.87 -13.91
CA GLU A 136 3.57 -4.95 -13.70
C GLU A 136 2.41 -5.65 -12.99
N ARG A 137 2.17 -6.92 -13.31
CA ARG A 137 1.19 -7.78 -12.66
C ARG A 137 1.75 -9.20 -12.69
N PHE A 138 1.74 -9.91 -11.56
CA PHE A 138 2.27 -11.27 -11.49
C PHE A 138 1.21 -12.28 -11.06
N SER A 139 1.30 -13.47 -11.63
CA SER A 139 0.59 -14.67 -11.19
C SER A 139 1.59 -15.68 -10.66
N ALA A 140 1.12 -16.68 -9.92
CA ALA A 140 1.97 -17.78 -9.48
C ALA A 140 2.65 -18.49 -10.66
N GLU A 141 1.96 -18.58 -11.81
CA GLU A 141 2.50 -19.14 -13.04
C GLU A 141 3.66 -18.30 -13.61
N ALA A 142 3.49 -16.98 -13.70
CA ALA A 142 4.56 -16.08 -14.14
C ALA A 142 5.77 -16.11 -13.19
N CYS A 143 5.52 -16.15 -11.87
CA CYS A 143 6.57 -16.29 -10.87
C CYS A 143 7.32 -17.62 -10.99
N ARG A 144 6.61 -18.73 -11.22
CA ARG A 144 7.24 -20.04 -11.48
C ARG A 144 8.08 -20.02 -12.75
N ALA A 145 7.58 -19.41 -13.82
CA ALA A 145 8.24 -19.41 -15.13
C ALA A 145 9.52 -18.56 -15.16
N VAL A 146 9.52 -17.38 -14.53
CA VAL A 146 10.58 -16.39 -14.71
C VAL A 146 11.54 -16.34 -13.53
N ILE A 147 11.03 -16.30 -12.29
CA ILE A 147 11.86 -16.19 -11.08
C ILE A 147 12.10 -17.55 -10.41
N ARG A 148 11.61 -18.64 -11.02
CA ARG A 148 11.80 -20.04 -10.60
C ARG A 148 11.40 -20.30 -9.14
N ALA A 149 10.38 -19.59 -8.66
CA ALA A 149 9.85 -19.78 -7.32
C ALA A 149 8.91 -21.00 -7.29
N ALA A 150 9.37 -22.12 -6.72
CA ALA A 150 8.60 -23.37 -6.66
C ALA A 150 7.24 -23.20 -5.94
N ASP A 151 7.25 -22.53 -4.79
CA ASP A 151 6.07 -22.31 -3.94
C ASP A 151 5.46 -20.91 -4.14
N ALA A 152 5.39 -20.44 -5.40
CA ALA A 152 4.90 -19.09 -5.71
C ALA A 152 3.47 -18.83 -5.17
N GLU A 153 2.59 -19.83 -5.14
CA GLU A 153 1.22 -19.65 -4.60
C GLU A 153 1.22 -19.38 -3.10
N ALA A 154 2.03 -20.13 -2.34
CA ALA A 154 2.18 -19.92 -0.90
C ALA A 154 2.83 -18.57 -0.60
N ALA A 155 3.89 -18.20 -1.34
CA ALA A 155 4.55 -16.91 -1.18
C ALA A 155 3.61 -15.73 -1.49
N ILE A 156 2.77 -15.86 -2.53
CA ILE A 156 1.75 -14.85 -2.87
C ILE A 156 0.73 -14.73 -1.74
N THR A 157 0.19 -15.84 -1.26
CA THR A 157 -0.80 -15.86 -0.16
C THR A 157 -0.22 -15.24 1.12
N GLU A 158 1.03 -15.57 1.44
CA GLU A 158 1.70 -15.08 2.63
C GLU A 158 1.97 -13.57 2.52
N ILE A 159 2.37 -13.08 1.34
CA ILE A 159 2.52 -11.64 1.08
C ILE A 159 1.17 -10.92 1.14
N GLU A 160 0.10 -11.51 0.59
CA GLU A 160 -1.26 -10.94 0.70
C GLU A 160 -1.72 -10.84 2.15
N THR A 161 -1.27 -11.76 3.01
CA THR A 161 -1.60 -11.76 4.43
C THR A 161 -0.78 -10.76 5.24
N HIS A 162 0.48 -10.53 4.88
CA HIS A 162 1.41 -9.64 5.61
C HIS A 162 1.45 -8.21 5.07
N ASN A 163 1.05 -8.02 3.82
CA ASN A 163 1.22 -6.77 3.12
C ASN A 163 -0.10 -6.31 2.46
N PRO A 164 -0.95 -5.58 3.22
CA PRO A 164 -2.26 -5.12 2.75
C PRO A 164 -2.18 -4.00 1.70
N PHE A 165 -0.98 -3.61 1.22
CA PHE A 165 -0.85 -2.72 0.07
C PHE A 165 -1.42 -3.35 -1.24
N ARG A 166 -2.02 -4.54 -1.17
CA ARG A 166 -2.61 -5.27 -2.30
C ARG A 166 -4.10 -5.50 -2.09
N VAL A 167 -4.88 -5.02 -3.04
CA VAL A 167 -6.32 -5.28 -3.12
C VAL A 167 -6.56 -6.41 -4.11
N PRO A 168 -7.16 -7.54 -3.71
CA PRO A 168 -7.96 -8.33 -4.62
C PRO A 168 -9.26 -7.56 -4.87
N ARG A 169 -9.42 -6.99 -6.07
CA ARG A 169 -10.71 -6.48 -6.51
C ARG A 169 -11.44 -7.64 -7.17
N ASP A 170 -12.47 -8.11 -6.47
CA ASP A 170 -13.40 -9.17 -6.86
C ASP A 170 -12.83 -10.60 -6.89
N GLY A 171 -13.70 -11.57 -6.58
CA GLY A 171 -13.39 -13.00 -6.37
C GLY A 171 -12.84 -13.79 -7.56
N GLU A 172 -12.20 -13.12 -8.52
CA GLU A 172 -11.36 -13.74 -9.54
C GLU A 172 -9.89 -13.59 -9.13
N ARG A 173 -9.11 -14.68 -9.22
CA ARG A 173 -7.65 -14.67 -9.05
C ARG A 173 -7.00 -13.80 -10.15
N ARG A 174 -7.04 -12.48 -9.99
CA ARG A 174 -6.36 -11.55 -10.88
C ARG A 174 -4.89 -11.39 -10.48
N PRO A 175 -4.01 -11.09 -11.45
CA PRO A 175 -2.58 -11.04 -11.18
C PRO A 175 -2.24 -9.87 -10.26
N CYS A 176 -1.51 -10.18 -9.19
CA CYS A 176 -1.18 -9.29 -8.11
C CYS A 176 -0.18 -8.22 -8.58
N ARG A 177 -0.35 -6.96 -8.16
CA ARG A 177 0.51 -5.84 -8.57
C ARG A 177 1.25 -5.23 -7.37
N PRO A 178 2.60 -5.17 -7.38
CA PRO A 178 3.34 -4.40 -6.39
C PRO A 178 3.11 -2.91 -6.62
N PRO A 179 3.15 -2.06 -5.56
CA PRO A 179 3.18 -0.62 -5.76
C PRO A 179 4.35 -0.23 -6.67
N PRO A 180 4.19 0.72 -7.62
CA PRO A 180 5.23 1.05 -8.61
C PRO A 180 6.58 1.39 -8.00
N LEU A 181 6.57 2.01 -6.80
CA LEU A 181 7.78 2.37 -6.07
C LEU A 181 8.65 1.17 -5.66
N PHE A 182 8.13 -0.06 -5.68
CA PHE A 182 8.95 -1.27 -5.42
C PHE A 182 9.84 -1.65 -6.61
N LYS A 183 9.55 -1.16 -7.82
CA LYS A 183 10.30 -1.53 -9.03
C LYS A 183 11.71 -0.95 -9.05
N ASP A 184 11.84 0.27 -8.54
CA ASP A 184 13.11 1.01 -8.55
C ASP A 184 13.83 0.95 -7.19
N PHE A 185 13.40 0.05 -6.29
CA PHE A 185 14.05 -0.15 -5.00
C PHE A 185 15.38 -0.91 -5.18
N PRO A 186 16.51 -0.38 -4.67
CA PRO A 186 17.85 -0.96 -4.86
C PRO A 186 18.14 -2.22 -4.03
#